data_AF-A0A1J5S218-F1
#
_entry.id   AF-A0A1J5S218-F1
#
_cell.length_a   1.000
_cell.length_b   1.000
_cell.length_c   1.000
_cell.angle_alpha   90.00
_cell.angle_beta   90.00
_cell.angle_gamma   90.00
#
_symmetry.space_group_name_H-M   'P 1'
#
loop_
_entity.id
_entity.type
_entity.pdbx_description
1 polymer ?
#
loop_
_entity_poly.entity_id
_entity_poly.type
_entity_poly.pdbx_seq_one_letter_code
_entity_poly.pdbx_strand_id
1 'polypeptide(L)'
;MISRETVMQTLKCSPYEYPRMLDEKFPHVLENILKLWNTPDAEPYFTDLLQPNGRGGGRMDRDGFPEQAWEEILQLKQLYDKPRH
;
A
#
# COMPACT_ATOMS: atom_id res chain seq x y z
N MET A 1 8.28 -6.07 -13.52
CA MET A 1 6.98 -6.57 -13.07
C MET A 1 7.24 -7.42 -11.84
N ILE A 2 6.70 -7.03 -10.69
CA ILE A 2 6.75 -7.87 -9.50
C ILE A 2 5.80 -9.05 -9.75
N SER A 3 6.22 -10.27 -9.42
CA SER A 3 5.32 -11.42 -9.50
C SER A 3 4.28 -11.34 -8.38
N ARG A 4 3.01 -11.58 -8.72
CA ARG A 4 1.89 -11.65 -7.76
C ARG A 4 2.21 -12.52 -6.54
N GLU A 5 2.90 -13.63 -6.75
CA GLU A 5 3.35 -14.53 -5.68
C GLU A 5 4.30 -13.84 -4.70
N THR A 6 5.27 -13.06 -5.18
CA THR A 6 6.22 -12.31 -4.35
C THR A 6 5.52 -11.26 -3.51
N VAL A 7 4.55 -10.55 -4.10
CA VAL A 7 3.71 -9.58 -3.39
C VAL A 7 2.98 -10.27 -2.24
N MET A 8 2.29 -11.38 -2.54
CA MET A 8 1.50 -12.12 -1.54
C MET A 8 2.36 -12.73 -0.43
N GLN A 9 3.54 -13.29 -0.76
CA GLN A 9 4.46 -13.83 0.23
C GLN A 9 5.03 -12.76 1.15
N THR A 10 5.37 -11.59 0.60
CA THR A 10 5.96 -10.49 1.37
C THR A 10 4.92 -9.85 2.29
N LEU A 11 3.76 -9.51 1.73
CA LEU A 11 2.68 -8.86 2.47
C LEU A 11 1.94 -9.85 3.40
N LYS A 12 2.09 -11.16 3.19
CA LYS A 12 1.32 -12.22 3.86
C LYS A 12 -0.20 -12.00 3.74
N CYS A 13 -0.63 -11.41 2.63
CA CYS A 13 -2.04 -11.10 2.37
C CYS A 13 -2.74 -12.25 1.64
N SER A 14 -4.05 -12.41 1.88
CA SER A 14 -4.87 -13.36 1.14
C SER A 14 -5.08 -12.91 -0.31
N PRO A 15 -5.46 -13.80 -1.25
CA PRO A 15 -5.77 -13.42 -2.63
C PRO A 15 -6.87 -12.35 -2.75
N TYR A 16 -7.75 -12.27 -1.75
CA TYR A 16 -8.84 -11.30 -1.64
C TYR A 16 -8.37 -9.92 -1.16
N GLU A 17 -7.24 -9.84 -0.48
CA GLU A 17 -6.62 -8.61 0.06
C GLU A 17 -5.50 -8.12 -0.87
N TYR A 18 -5.38 -8.70 -2.07
CA TYR A 18 -4.36 -8.33 -3.02
C TYR A 18 -4.64 -6.93 -3.59
N PRO A 19 -3.66 -6.00 -3.52
CA PRO A 19 -3.85 -4.63 -3.97
C PRO A 19 -3.76 -4.55 -5.50
N ARG A 20 -4.88 -4.86 -6.17
CA ARG A 20 -4.97 -4.89 -7.64
C ARG A 20 -4.80 -3.51 -8.24
N MET A 21 -5.40 -2.48 -7.62
CA MET A 21 -5.30 -1.12 -8.11
C MET A 21 -3.87 -0.59 -8.00
N LEU A 22 -3.17 -0.89 -6.89
CA LEU A 22 -1.75 -0.53 -6.77
C LEU A 22 -0.88 -1.26 -7.79
N ASP A 23 -1.11 -2.55 -8.02
CA ASP A 23 -0.32 -3.32 -8.99
C ASP A 23 -0.52 -2.80 -10.43
N GLU A 24 -1.76 -2.47 -10.81
CA GLU A 24 -2.10 -2.04 -12.17
C GLU A 24 -1.80 -0.56 -12.45
N LYS A 25 -2.05 0.34 -11.48
CA LYS A 25 -1.94 1.80 -11.68
C LYS A 25 -0.76 2.43 -10.99
N PHE A 26 -0.28 1.85 -9.89
CA PHE A 26 0.79 2.41 -9.06
C PHE A 26 1.88 1.38 -8.72
N PRO A 27 2.46 0.68 -9.70
CA PRO A 27 3.41 -0.40 -9.45
C PRO A 27 4.63 0.08 -8.64
N HIS A 28 5.04 1.34 -8.81
CA HIS A 28 6.13 1.96 -8.05
C HIS A 28 5.81 2.11 -6.56
N VAL A 29 4.54 2.36 -6.20
CA VAL A 29 4.11 2.45 -4.80
C VAL A 29 4.14 1.06 -4.19
N LEU A 30 3.59 0.06 -4.90
CA LEU A 30 3.64 -1.33 -4.46
C LEU A 30 5.08 -1.83 -4.28
N GLU A 31 5.99 -1.53 -5.22
CA GLU A 31 7.42 -1.84 -5.09
C GLU A 31 8.06 -1.24 -3.85
N ASN A 32 7.75 0.02 -3.54
CA ASN A 32 8.29 0.68 -2.36
C ASN A 32 7.71 0.09 -1.07
N ILE A 33 6.41 -0.20 -1.03
CA ILE A 33 5.78 -0.89 0.09
C ILE A 33 6.51 -2.21 0.35
N LEU A 34 6.74 -3.03 -0.68
CA LEU A 34 7.41 -4.33 -0.52
C LEU A 34 8.86 -4.19 -0.03
N LYS A 35 9.61 -3.21 -0.54
CA LYS A 35 10.98 -2.94 -0.09
C LYS A 35 11.01 -2.53 1.38
N LEU A 36 10.04 -1.73 1.82
CA LEU A 36 9.99 -1.18 3.17
C LEU A 36 9.25 -2.09 4.16
N TRP A 37 8.48 -3.08 3.71
CA TRP A 37 7.60 -3.92 4.53
C TRP A 37 8.28 -4.64 5.70
N ASN A 38 9.55 -5.02 5.54
CA ASN A 38 10.36 -5.66 6.58
C ASN A 38 11.26 -4.68 7.35
N THR A 39 11.09 -3.38 7.12
CA THR A 39 11.88 -2.30 7.73
C THR A 39 10.98 -1.43 8.61
N PRO A 40 11.54 -0.77 9.64
CA PRO A 40 10.79 0.20 10.42
C PRO A 40 10.30 1.40 9.60
N ASP A 41 10.85 1.62 8.40
CA ASP A 41 10.49 2.71 7.50
C ASP A 41 9.15 2.49 6.76
N ALA A 42 8.54 1.31 6.86
CA ALA A 42 7.19 1.08 6.32
C ALA A 42 6.13 1.98 6.97
N GLU A 43 6.18 2.13 8.29
CA GLU A 43 5.20 2.93 9.05
C GLU A 43 5.17 4.41 8.64
N PRO A 44 6.30 5.13 8.59
CA PRO A 44 6.31 6.51 8.10
C PRO A 44 5.95 6.60 6.61
N TYR A 45 6.27 5.59 5.81
CA TYR A 45 5.88 5.56 4.40
C TYR A 45 4.36 5.43 4.21
N PHE A 46 3.70 4.54 4.95
CA PHE A 46 2.23 4.45 4.94
C PHE A 46 1.57 5.75 5.43
N THR A 47 2.15 6.37 6.46
CA THR A 47 1.65 7.64 7.00
C THR A 47 1.78 8.77 5.98
N ASP A 48 2.84 8.80 5.18
CA ASP A 48 3.01 9.76 4.07
C ASP A 48 2.00 9.52 2.94
N LEU A 49 1.76 8.25 2.59
CA LEU A 49 0.79 7.87 1.56
C LEU A 49 -0.66 8.19 1.99
N LEU A 50 -1.03 7.94 3.25
CA LEU A 50 -2.38 8.18 3.76
C LEU A 50 -2.60 9.64 4.20
N GLN A 51 -1.59 10.51 4.06
CA GLN A 51 -1.65 11.86 4.56
C GLN A 51 -2.63 12.72 3.73
N PRO A 52 -3.54 13.48 4.39
CA PRO A 52 -4.55 14.24 3.69
C PRO A 52 -4.02 15.46 2.91
N ASN A 53 -2.77 15.87 3.11
CA ASN A 53 -2.11 16.87 2.26
C ASN A 53 -0.89 16.29 1.53
N GLY A 54 -0.67 14.98 1.63
CA GLY A 54 0.42 14.26 0.99
C GLY A 54 0.00 13.62 -0.33
N ARG A 55 0.79 12.66 -0.81
CA ARG A 55 0.62 12.01 -2.12
C ARG A 55 -0.68 11.20 -2.27
N GLY A 56 -1.51 11.08 -1.24
CA GLY A 56 -2.56 10.07 -1.27
C GLY A 56 -3.85 10.29 -0.50
N GLY A 57 -4.26 11.51 -0.15
CA GLY A 57 -5.58 11.57 0.50
C GLY A 57 -6.17 12.90 0.89
N GLY A 58 -6.00 13.99 0.14
CA GLY A 58 -6.88 15.13 0.39
C GLY A 58 -6.64 16.31 -0.52
N ARG A 59 -7.25 16.17 -1.69
CA ARG A 59 -8.05 17.22 -2.34
C ARG A 59 -8.87 16.47 -3.37
N MET A 60 -10.18 16.62 -3.29
CA MET A 60 -11.17 15.99 -4.18
C MET A 60 -10.98 16.40 -5.67
N ASP A 61 -9.96 17.21 -5.99
CA ASP A 61 -9.91 17.98 -7.22
C ASP A 61 -8.58 17.90 -7.99
N ARG A 62 -7.46 17.37 -7.42
CA ARG A 62 -6.18 17.21 -8.15
C ARG A 62 -5.32 16.05 -7.59
N ASP A 63 -5.01 15.09 -8.46
CA ASP A 63 -3.84 14.20 -8.42
C ASP A 63 -3.61 13.34 -7.14
N GLY A 64 -4.68 12.91 -6.46
CA GLY A 64 -4.60 11.91 -5.38
C GLY A 64 -4.71 10.46 -5.88
N PHE A 65 -4.52 9.49 -4.96
CA PHE A 65 -4.89 8.10 -5.24
C PHE A 65 -6.41 7.99 -5.49
N PRO A 66 -6.86 7.15 -6.43
CA PRO A 66 -8.26 6.79 -6.51
C PRO A 66 -8.70 6.13 -5.20
N GLU A 67 -9.99 6.28 -4.85
CA GLU A 67 -10.58 5.75 -3.62
C GLU A 67 -10.19 4.28 -3.36
N GLN A 68 -10.27 3.45 -4.40
CA GLN A 68 -9.87 2.04 -4.31
C GLN A 68 -8.38 1.84 -3.96
N ALA A 69 -7.48 2.65 -4.51
CA ALA A 69 -6.05 2.57 -4.16
C ALA A 69 -5.82 3.05 -2.72
N TRP A 70 -6.56 4.07 -2.27
CA TRP A 70 -6.48 4.54 -0.89
C TRP A 70 -6.96 3.47 0.10
N GLU A 71 -8.09 2.81 -0.19
CA GLU A 71 -8.60 1.68 0.60
C GLU A 71 -7.59 0.53 0.64
N GLU A 72 -6.99 0.17 -0.50
CA GLU A 72 -5.95 -0.87 -0.57
C GLU A 72 -4.73 -0.51 0.30
N ILE A 73 -4.22 0.74 0.23
CA ILE A 73 -3.11 1.20 1.08
C ILE A 73 -3.49 1.14 2.56
N LEU A 74 -4.71 1.53 2.91
CA LEU A 74 -5.20 1.50 4.28
C LEU A 74 -5.32 0.06 4.81
N GLN A 75 -5.80 -0.88 3.99
CA GLN A 75 -5.84 -2.30 4.33
C GLN A 75 -4.43 -2.85 4.55
N LEU A 76 -3.47 -2.49 3.71
CA LEU A 76 -2.08 -2.90 3.87
C LEU A 76 -1.45 -2.35 5.16
N LYS A 77 -1.75 -1.10 5.53
CA LYS A 77 -1.32 -0.55 6.82
C LYS A 77 -1.92 -1.34 7.99
N GLN A 78 -3.21 -1.65 7.95
CA GLN A 78 -3.86 -2.46 9.00
C GLN A 78 -3.25 -3.86 9.08
N LEU A 79 -2.88 -4.45 7.95
CA LEU A 79 -2.20 -5.74 7.88
C LEU A 79 -0.77 -5.67 8.46
N TYR A 80 -0.07 -4.56 8.23
CA TYR A 80 1.25 -4.29 8.79
C TYR A 80 1.18 -4.11 10.32
N ASP A 81 0.17 -3.40 10.82
CA ASP A 81 -0.05 -3.11 12.25
C ASP A 81 -0.60 -4.33 13.02
N LYS A 82 -1.24 -5.29 12.35
CA LYS A 82 -1.68 -6.53 13.00
C LYS A 82 -0.46 -7.24 13.59
N PRO A 83 -0.49 -7.63 14.87
CA PRO A 83 0.59 -8.40 15.47
C PRO A 83 0.75 -9.69 14.67
N ARG A 84 1.90 -9.82 14.02
CA ARG A 84 2.32 -11.03 13.29
C ARG A 84 2.57 -12.11 14.35
N HIS A 85 1.49 -12.72 14.85
CA HIS A 85 1.54 -13.78 15.85
C HIS A 85 2.01 -15.10 15.22
#